data_AF-A0A9P6LUS4-F1
#
_entry.id   AF-A0A9P6LUS4-F1
#
_cell.length_a   1.000
_cell.length_b   1.000
_cell.length_c   1.000
_cell.angle_alpha   90.00
_cell.angle_beta   90.00
_cell.angle_gamma   90.00
#
_symmetry.space_group_name_H-M   'P 1'
#
loop_
_entity.id
_entity.type
_entity.pdbx_description
1 polymer ?
#
loop_
_entity_poly.entity_id
_entity_poly.type
_entity_poly.pdbx_seq_one_letter_code
_entity_poly.pdbx_strand_id
1 'polypeptide(L)'
;MAKKMQRLEASTDFRPFKFRIQAFTNAFHESLVQHGLTEDILPLRKVKVYLWKHRYISRFNEDGKKQKSKGNHVWNIEARKITEPSSSTSSTPSSSSAAVAAAAGTGTSAGSFSAAASAEANMTPNPPTRWEFREYSSRIAGQIIKFARVGVPYIYSPRIWDAQMSCPVAEYSSPWLPSWLKWHKGELRGVPGPNDQSCEITVIAEYVREGEKRRLEMTFPLTVSDPEKEGELMDSPQEDEDELEQDQEDEEDEDGESSNGEEGEEDEDTESSRHHQDSSFGRGGRGGRSGPRKQRTPSRVKETQDSKRRKQSKE
;
A
#
# COMPACT_ATOMS: atom_id res chain seq x y z
N MET A 1 -20.56 13.24 -1.10
CA MET A 1 -19.46 12.47 -0.46
C MET A 1 -19.86 11.06 -0.02
N ALA A 2 -21.15 10.72 0.12
CA ALA A 2 -21.62 9.39 0.56
C ALA A 2 -21.50 8.25 -0.48
N LYS A 3 -21.53 8.56 -1.78
CA LYS A 3 -21.60 7.53 -2.84
C LYS A 3 -20.33 6.69 -3.01
N LYS A 4 -19.19 7.15 -2.49
CA LYS A 4 -17.94 6.38 -2.49
C LYS A 4 -17.87 5.37 -1.34
N MET A 5 -18.78 5.47 -0.35
CA MET A 5 -18.86 4.53 0.77
C MET A 5 -19.63 3.24 0.45
N GLN A 6 -20.52 3.26 -0.54
CA GLN A 6 -21.41 2.13 -0.86
C GLN A 6 -20.71 0.99 -1.63
N ARG A 7 -19.56 1.26 -2.26
CA ARG A 7 -18.70 0.23 -2.89
C ARG A 7 -17.65 -0.36 -1.92
N LEU A 8 -17.78 -0.12 -0.61
CA LEU A 8 -16.89 -0.69 0.42
C LEU A 8 -17.36 -2.02 0.98
N GLU A 9 -18.61 -2.44 0.76
CA GLU A 9 -19.16 -3.63 1.44
C GLU A 9 -18.68 -4.97 0.87
N ALA A 10 -18.01 -4.98 -0.29
CA ALA A 10 -17.70 -6.20 -1.03
C ALA A 10 -16.21 -6.66 -1.01
N SER A 11 -15.30 -5.99 -0.30
CA SER A 11 -13.92 -6.50 -0.21
C SER A 11 -13.53 -6.81 1.22
N THR A 12 -13.14 -8.07 1.41
CA THR A 12 -12.54 -8.64 2.62
C THR A 12 -11.09 -8.17 2.86
N ASP A 13 -10.54 -7.39 1.92
CA ASP A 13 -9.19 -6.85 1.97
C ASP A 13 -9.09 -5.57 2.80
N PHE A 14 -7.93 -5.40 3.42
CA PHE A 14 -7.56 -4.16 4.11
C PHE A 14 -7.49 -3.00 3.12
N ARG A 15 -8.19 -1.91 3.44
CA ARG A 15 -8.19 -0.69 2.63
C ARG A 15 -7.46 0.44 3.34
N PRO A 16 -6.64 1.23 2.63
CA PRO A 16 -5.96 2.37 3.21
C PRO A 16 -6.88 3.59 3.33
N PHE A 17 -6.98 4.13 4.53
CA PHE A 17 -7.66 5.37 4.86
C PHE A 17 -6.63 6.47 5.11
N LYS A 18 -6.85 7.65 4.52
CA LYS A 18 -5.96 8.81 4.68
C LYS A 18 -6.60 9.84 5.61
N PHE A 19 -5.92 10.15 6.71
CA PHE A 19 -6.40 11.12 7.70
C PHE A 19 -5.48 12.32 7.79
N ARG A 20 -6.06 13.53 7.76
CA ARG A 20 -5.31 14.73 8.13
C ARG A 20 -4.92 14.65 9.60
N ILE A 21 -3.63 14.75 9.88
CA ILE A 21 -3.07 14.54 11.22
C ILE A 21 -3.76 15.40 12.28
N GLN A 22 -3.95 16.69 11.99
CA GLN A 22 -4.57 17.62 12.93
C GLN A 22 -6.02 17.25 13.24
N ALA A 23 -6.84 17.01 12.22
CA ALA A 23 -8.25 16.65 12.39
C ALA A 23 -8.40 15.33 13.17
N PHE A 24 -7.60 14.32 12.83
CA PHE A 24 -7.62 13.03 13.51
C PHE A 24 -7.21 13.12 14.98
N THR A 25 -6.15 13.88 15.27
CA THR A 25 -5.67 14.08 16.65
C THR A 25 -6.73 14.78 17.50
N ASN A 26 -7.39 15.81 16.97
CA ASN A 26 -8.42 16.55 17.69
C ASN A 26 -9.65 15.68 17.95
N ALA A 27 -10.17 14.98 16.93
CA ALA A 27 -11.32 14.09 17.08
C ALA A 27 -11.03 12.95 18.07
N PHE A 28 -9.81 12.39 18.05
CA PHE A 28 -9.40 11.38 19.03
C PHE A 28 -9.36 11.95 20.45
N HIS A 29 -8.79 13.14 20.63
CA HIS A 29 -8.78 13.81 21.94
C HIS A 29 -10.20 14.13 22.44
N GLU A 30 -11.08 14.64 21.60
CA GLU A 30 -12.49 14.89 21.92
C GLU A 30 -13.21 13.60 22.39
N SER A 31 -12.96 12.47 21.72
CA SER A 31 -13.49 11.17 22.13
C SER A 31 -12.96 10.73 23.50
N LEU A 32 -11.68 10.96 23.81
CA LEU A 32 -11.13 10.66 25.14
C LEU A 32 -11.77 11.52 26.24
N VAL A 33 -11.99 12.80 25.97
CA VAL A 33 -12.69 13.71 26.90
C VAL A 33 -14.12 13.25 27.14
N GLN A 34 -14.84 12.79 26.11
CA GLN A 34 -16.18 12.21 26.25
C GLN A 34 -16.21 10.96 27.13
N HIS A 35 -15.11 10.20 27.17
CA HIS A 35 -14.94 9.05 28.06
C HIS A 35 -14.36 9.40 29.44
N GLY A 36 -14.32 10.69 29.80
CA GLY A 36 -13.90 11.16 31.13
C GLY A 36 -12.38 11.33 31.31
N LEU A 37 -11.59 11.19 30.24
CA LEU A 37 -10.15 11.49 30.27
C LEU A 37 -9.95 12.98 29.97
N THR A 38 -9.99 13.81 31.02
CA THR A 38 -9.83 15.26 30.90
C THR A 38 -8.41 15.67 30.50
N GLU A 39 -8.27 16.91 30.02
CA GLU A 39 -7.00 17.47 29.54
C GLU A 39 -5.91 17.50 30.62
N ASP A 40 -6.31 17.56 31.88
CA ASP A 40 -5.42 17.57 33.05
C ASP A 40 -4.69 16.23 33.21
N ILE A 41 -5.40 15.14 32.91
CA ILE A 41 -4.90 13.77 33.01
C ILE A 41 -4.12 13.43 31.75
N LEU A 42 -4.69 13.74 30.58
CA LEU A 42 -4.10 13.40 29.29
C LEU A 42 -4.00 14.63 28.36
N PRO A 43 -2.98 15.47 28.56
CA PRO A 43 -2.76 16.63 27.71
C PRO A 43 -2.62 16.25 26.24
N LEU A 44 -3.08 17.11 25.33
CA LEU A 44 -3.02 16.89 23.88
C LEU A 44 -1.60 16.55 23.38
N ARG A 45 -0.56 17.04 24.07
CA ARG A 45 0.84 16.70 23.78
C ARG A 45 1.12 15.20 23.97
N LYS A 46 0.59 14.57 25.03
CA LYS A 46 0.73 13.13 25.26
C LYS A 46 -0.04 12.32 24.22
N VAL A 47 -1.24 12.76 23.85
CA VAL A 47 -2.04 12.14 22.78
C VAL A 47 -1.28 12.13 21.45
N LYS A 48 -0.68 13.25 21.08
CA LYS A 48 0.16 13.32 19.86
C LYS A 48 1.31 12.32 19.89
N VAL A 49 2.03 12.23 21.02
CA VAL A 49 3.14 11.28 21.17
C VAL A 49 2.66 9.83 21.10
N TYR A 50 1.51 9.52 21.69
CA TYR A 50 0.88 8.20 21.60
C TYR A 50 0.57 7.82 20.16
N LEU A 51 -0.17 8.68 19.44
CA LEU A 51 -0.54 8.43 18.05
C LEU A 51 0.68 8.32 17.12
N TRP A 52 1.76 9.07 17.40
CA TRP A 52 3.00 9.02 16.62
C TRP A 52 3.75 7.69 16.70
N LYS A 53 3.49 6.88 17.72
CA LYS A 53 4.11 5.56 17.92
C LYS A 53 3.16 4.41 17.63
N HIS A 54 1.94 4.69 17.18
CA HIS A 54 0.91 3.67 17.04
C HIS A 54 1.21 2.75 15.84
N ARG A 55 1.22 1.43 16.09
CA ARG A 55 1.59 0.40 15.09
C ARG A 55 0.66 0.31 13.87
N TYR A 56 -0.54 0.88 13.95
CA TYR A 56 -1.55 0.88 12.88
C TYR A 56 -1.52 2.17 12.03
N ILE A 57 -0.62 3.11 12.34
CA ILE A 57 -0.54 4.41 11.66
C ILE A 57 0.73 4.46 10.81
N SER A 58 0.62 4.50 9.50
CA SER A 58 1.74 4.77 8.62
C SER A 58 1.93 6.27 8.41
N ARG A 59 3.14 6.74 8.74
CA ARG A 59 3.57 8.15 8.65
C ARG A 59 4.42 8.41 7.41
N PHE A 60 5.04 7.37 6.87
CA PHE A 60 5.98 7.43 5.76
C PHE A 60 5.54 6.56 4.60
N ASN A 61 5.80 7.05 3.39
CA ASN A 61 5.57 6.31 2.15
C ASN A 61 6.64 5.26 1.94
N GLU A 62 6.46 4.42 0.92
CA GLU A 62 7.44 3.42 0.49
C GLU A 62 8.82 4.04 0.18
N ASP A 63 8.88 5.34 -0.12
CA ASP A 63 10.13 6.09 -0.33
C ASP A 63 10.75 6.65 0.95
N GLY A 64 10.18 6.38 2.12
CA GLY A 64 10.63 6.93 3.41
C GLY A 64 10.35 8.44 3.58
N LYS A 65 9.53 9.03 2.70
CA LYS A 65 9.08 10.44 2.79
C LYS A 65 7.78 10.54 3.60
N LYS A 66 7.62 11.62 4.37
CA LYS A 66 6.36 11.87 5.11
C LYS A 66 5.19 11.90 4.14
N GLN A 67 4.15 11.15 4.45
CA GLN A 67 2.96 11.05 3.59
C GLN A 67 2.24 12.41 3.52
N LYS A 68 1.87 12.81 2.30
CA LYS A 68 1.13 14.06 2.05
C LYS A 68 -0.05 13.84 1.12
N SER A 69 -1.10 14.62 1.30
CA SER A 69 -2.25 14.71 0.39
C SER A 69 -2.67 16.17 0.27
N LYS A 70 -2.77 16.67 -0.97
CA LYS A 70 -3.09 18.08 -1.27
C LYS A 70 -2.26 19.05 -0.42
N GLY A 71 -0.94 18.87 -0.43
CA GLY A 71 0.02 19.71 0.32
C GLY A 71 0.10 19.47 1.84
N ASN A 72 -0.85 18.74 2.44
CA ASN A 72 -0.93 18.53 3.87
C ASN A 72 -0.38 17.17 4.31
N HIS A 73 0.25 17.09 5.47
CA HIS A 73 0.67 15.81 6.04
C HIS A 73 -0.55 14.98 6.44
N VAL A 74 -0.53 13.70 6.08
CA VAL A 74 -1.59 12.75 6.41
C VAL A 74 -1.00 11.48 6.99
N TRP A 75 -1.82 10.75 7.73
CA TRP A 75 -1.56 9.39 8.17
C TRP A 75 -2.36 8.41 7.34
N ASN A 76 -1.73 7.27 7.04
CA ASN A 76 -2.39 6.14 6.42
C ASN A 76 -2.74 5.11 7.50
N ILE A 77 -3.96 4.59 7.49
CA ILE A 77 -4.39 3.50 8.36
C ILE A 77 -5.06 2.46 7.46
N GLU A 78 -4.61 1.22 7.51
CA GLU A 78 -5.27 0.12 6.82
C GLU A 78 -6.30 -0.54 7.73
N ALA A 79 -7.53 -0.62 7.25
CA ALA A 79 -8.60 -1.27 7.99
C ALA A 79 -9.58 -2.02 7.06
N ARG A 80 -10.25 -3.03 7.61
CA ARG A 80 -11.38 -3.70 6.98
C ARG A 80 -12.55 -3.80 7.94
N LYS A 81 -13.77 -3.82 7.40
CA LYS A 81 -14.98 -4.04 8.19
C LYS A 81 -15.06 -5.53 8.54
N ILE A 82 -15.26 -5.85 9.80
CA ILE A 82 -15.51 -7.23 10.22
C ILE A 82 -16.99 -7.49 9.96
N THR A 83 -17.28 -8.33 8.98
CA THR A 83 -18.60 -8.94 8.82
C THR A 83 -18.57 -10.20 9.67
N GLU A 84 -19.24 -10.19 10.82
CA GLU A 84 -19.44 -11.41 11.61
C GLU A 84 -20.10 -12.45 10.67
N PRO A 85 -19.43 -13.57 10.32
CA PRO A 85 -20.11 -14.63 9.61
C PRO A 85 -21.13 -15.19 10.59
N SER A 86 -22.42 -15.09 10.26
CA SER A 86 -23.49 -15.73 11.02
C SER A 86 -23.08 -17.16 11.36
N SER A 87 -22.96 -17.44 12.65
CA SER A 87 -22.66 -18.74 13.24
C SER A 87 -23.24 -19.90 12.43
N SER A 88 -22.39 -20.67 11.75
CA SER A 88 -22.71 -22.03 11.33
C SER A 88 -22.80 -22.90 12.59
N THR A 89 -23.99 -22.94 13.18
CA THR A 89 -24.37 -23.90 14.22
C THR A 89 -24.20 -25.32 13.70
N SER A 90 -23.05 -25.93 14.01
CA SER A 90 -22.90 -27.37 14.09
C SER A 90 -23.48 -27.83 15.43
N SER A 91 -24.79 -28.00 15.50
CA SER A 91 -25.46 -28.67 16.62
C SER A 91 -25.99 -30.02 16.15
N THR A 92 -25.28 -31.05 16.58
CA THR A 92 -25.62 -32.46 16.71
C THR A 92 -27.09 -32.67 17.14
N PRO A 93 -27.86 -33.56 16.50
CA PRO A 93 -29.17 -33.95 17.00
C PRO A 93 -29.04 -35.11 17.99
N SER A 94 -29.24 -34.84 19.29
CA SER A 94 -29.53 -35.87 20.29
C SER A 94 -31.02 -35.89 20.58
N SER A 95 -31.59 -37.04 20.26
CA SER A 95 -32.92 -37.59 20.55
C SER A 95 -33.62 -37.20 21.85
N SER A 96 -34.95 -37.33 21.77
CA SER A 96 -35.94 -37.67 22.81
C SER A 96 -36.78 -36.52 23.38
N SER A 97 -38.05 -36.45 22.94
CA SER A 97 -39.23 -36.68 23.78
C SER A 97 -40.50 -36.23 23.04
N ALA A 98 -41.26 -37.19 22.51
CA ALA A 98 -42.63 -36.98 22.08
C ALA A 98 -43.56 -37.56 23.14
N ALA A 99 -44.48 -36.75 23.67
CA ALA A 99 -45.61 -37.21 24.46
C ALA A 99 -46.72 -36.14 24.44
N VAL A 100 -47.79 -36.46 23.69
CA VAL A 100 -49.25 -36.24 23.94
C VAL A 100 -49.77 -34.87 24.41
N ALA A 101 -50.99 -34.41 24.14
CA ALA A 101 -52.07 -34.61 23.17
C ALA A 101 -53.23 -33.72 23.68
N ALA A 102 -54.05 -33.17 22.77
CA ALA A 102 -55.47 -32.79 22.97
C ALA A 102 -55.80 -31.63 23.95
N ALA A 103 -56.86 -30.81 23.80
CA ALA A 103 -57.87 -30.59 22.78
C ALA A 103 -58.72 -29.35 23.17
N ALA A 104 -59.34 -28.75 22.14
CA ALA A 104 -60.68 -28.15 22.10
C ALA A 104 -61.02 -26.86 22.89
N GLY A 105 -61.77 -25.96 22.20
CA GLY A 105 -62.88 -25.23 22.83
C GLY A 105 -63.12 -23.78 22.41
N THR A 106 -63.76 -23.59 21.24
CA THR A 106 -64.83 -22.62 20.90
C THR A 106 -65.10 -21.36 21.76
N GLY A 107 -65.25 -20.21 21.09
CA GLY A 107 -65.97 -19.04 21.65
C GLY A 107 -65.99 -17.79 20.75
N THR A 108 -67.11 -17.59 20.06
CA THR A 108 -67.49 -16.47 19.17
C THR A 108 -67.86 -15.19 19.95
N SER A 109 -67.44 -13.99 19.51
CA SER A 109 -68.32 -12.79 19.40
C SER A 109 -67.59 -11.53 18.89
N ALA A 110 -68.33 -10.76 18.10
CA ALA A 110 -67.94 -9.56 17.36
C ALA A 110 -67.67 -8.30 18.22
N GLY A 111 -66.91 -7.36 17.66
CA GLY A 111 -66.73 -6.01 18.21
C GLY A 111 -65.75 -5.16 17.39
N SER A 112 -66.29 -4.45 16.41
CA SER A 112 -65.63 -3.41 15.59
C SER A 112 -65.10 -2.26 16.45
N PHE A 113 -63.83 -1.86 16.31
CA PHE A 113 -63.37 -0.46 16.33
C PHE A 113 -62.02 -0.31 15.59
N SER A 114 -62.00 0.62 14.65
CA SER A 114 -60.82 1.07 13.93
C SER A 114 -59.82 1.76 14.86
N ALA A 115 -58.56 1.36 14.80
CA ALA A 115 -57.43 2.21 15.17
C ALA A 115 -56.27 1.92 14.22
N ALA A 116 -56.02 2.89 13.33
CA ALA A 116 -54.81 2.98 12.55
C ALA A 116 -53.64 3.20 13.53
N ALA A 117 -52.99 2.12 13.94
CA ALA A 117 -51.66 2.16 14.53
C ALA A 117 -50.67 2.06 13.37
N SER A 118 -50.12 3.22 12.99
CA SER A 118 -48.96 3.32 12.13
C SER A 118 -47.92 2.29 12.55
N ALA A 119 -47.49 1.49 11.58
CA ALA A 119 -46.33 0.64 11.71
C ALA A 119 -45.12 1.53 12.05
N GLU A 120 -44.81 1.64 13.34
CA GLU A 120 -43.45 1.96 13.77
C GLU A 120 -42.59 0.78 13.31
N ALA A 121 -42.05 0.92 12.11
CA ALA A 121 -41.03 0.05 11.59
C ALA A 121 -39.87 0.10 12.59
N ASN A 122 -39.75 -0.98 13.38
CA ASN A 122 -38.59 -1.41 14.13
C ASN A 122 -37.30 -0.98 13.42
N MET A 123 -36.74 0.17 13.80
CA MET A 123 -35.32 0.45 13.57
C MET A 123 -34.57 -0.46 14.54
N THR A 124 -34.35 -1.70 14.10
CA THR A 124 -33.35 -2.56 14.72
C THR A 124 -32.03 -1.78 14.67
N PRO A 125 -31.43 -1.41 15.80
CA PRO A 125 -30.16 -0.71 15.79
C PRO A 125 -29.16 -1.65 15.10
N ASN A 126 -28.67 -1.22 13.93
CA ASN A 126 -27.62 -1.95 13.22
C ASN A 126 -26.53 -2.33 14.23
N PRO A 127 -26.08 -3.61 14.26
CA PRO A 127 -25.02 -4.01 15.17
C PRO A 127 -23.82 -3.08 14.97
N PRO A 128 -23.11 -2.72 16.06
CA PRO A 128 -22.00 -1.78 15.98
C PRO A 128 -21.01 -2.28 14.94
N THR A 129 -20.77 -1.46 13.92
CA THR A 129 -19.83 -1.78 12.85
C THR A 129 -18.44 -1.93 13.46
N ARG A 130 -17.90 -3.16 13.44
CA ARG A 130 -16.58 -3.47 13.97
C ARG A 130 -15.54 -3.36 12.85
N TRP A 131 -14.37 -2.83 13.20
CA TRP A 131 -13.24 -2.67 12.30
C TRP A 131 -12.05 -3.48 12.77
N GLU A 132 -11.34 -4.08 11.83
CA GLU A 132 -10.02 -4.68 12.02
C GLU A 132 -8.96 -3.79 11.39
N PHE A 133 -7.89 -3.51 12.12
CA PHE A 133 -6.79 -2.66 11.66
C PHE A 133 -5.55 -3.49 11.35
N ARG A 134 -4.91 -3.21 10.22
CA ARG A 134 -3.68 -3.89 9.84
C ARG A 134 -2.50 -3.25 10.53
N GLU A 135 -1.68 -4.08 11.17
CA GLU A 135 -0.40 -3.63 11.67
C GLU A 135 0.59 -3.39 10.53
N TYR A 136 1.33 -2.28 10.60
CA TYR A 136 2.42 -2.02 9.69
C TYR A 136 3.72 -2.64 10.21
N SER A 137 4.23 -3.64 9.49
CA SER A 137 5.55 -4.22 9.71
C SER A 137 6.60 -3.58 8.79
N SER A 138 7.81 -3.41 9.31
CA SER A 138 8.95 -2.99 8.50
C SER A 138 9.28 -4.08 7.48
N ARG A 139 9.72 -3.70 6.28
CA ARG A 139 10.05 -4.64 5.20
C ARG A 139 11.16 -4.09 4.31
N ILE A 140 11.78 -4.98 3.54
CA ILE A 140 12.66 -4.58 2.45
C ILE A 140 11.78 -4.07 1.32
N ALA A 141 12.05 -2.86 0.88
CA ALA A 141 11.38 -2.17 -0.22
C ALA A 141 12.41 -1.84 -1.31
N GLY A 142 11.92 -1.34 -2.43
CA GLY A 142 12.72 -1.17 -3.65
C GLY A 142 12.08 -1.94 -4.80
N GLN A 143 12.34 -1.49 -6.02
CA GLN A 143 11.85 -2.18 -7.20
C GLN A 143 12.67 -3.45 -7.38
N ILE A 144 12.07 -4.60 -7.09
CA ILE A 144 12.69 -5.90 -7.33
C ILE A 144 12.80 -6.09 -8.84
N ILE A 145 14.02 -6.27 -9.33
CA ILE A 145 14.28 -6.59 -10.73
C ILE A 145 14.41 -8.11 -10.82
N LYS A 146 13.36 -8.75 -11.32
CA LYS A 146 13.28 -10.23 -11.39
C LYS A 146 13.98 -10.83 -12.62
N PHE A 147 14.46 -10.00 -13.53
CA PHE A 147 15.07 -10.45 -14.78
C PHE A 147 16.44 -9.80 -14.96
N ALA A 148 17.45 -10.61 -15.24
CA ALA A 148 18.77 -10.17 -15.65
C ALA A 148 19.05 -10.67 -17.07
N ARG A 149 19.63 -9.84 -17.92
CA ARG A 149 19.99 -10.22 -19.29
C ARG A 149 21.49 -10.46 -19.37
N VAL A 150 21.88 -11.53 -20.06
CA VAL A 150 23.29 -11.84 -20.32
C VAL A 150 24.00 -10.62 -20.91
N GLY A 151 25.18 -10.29 -20.37
CA GLY A 151 25.98 -9.13 -20.78
C GLY A 151 25.49 -7.75 -20.32
N VAL A 152 24.30 -7.65 -19.70
CA VAL A 152 23.74 -6.38 -19.21
C VAL A 152 24.00 -6.21 -17.71
N PRO A 153 24.49 -5.04 -17.26
CA PRO A 153 24.65 -4.76 -15.83
C PRO A 153 23.34 -4.84 -15.05
N TYR A 154 23.30 -5.76 -14.09
CA TYR A 154 22.26 -5.86 -13.09
C TYR A 154 22.61 -5.00 -11.88
N ILE A 155 21.66 -4.15 -11.45
CA ILE A 155 21.80 -3.30 -10.27
C ILE A 155 20.47 -3.31 -9.51
N TYR A 156 20.49 -3.78 -8.27
CA TYR A 156 19.36 -3.72 -7.36
C TYR A 156 19.74 -2.96 -6.08
N SER A 157 19.01 -1.88 -5.80
CA SER A 157 19.25 -0.99 -4.66
C SER A 157 18.09 -1.13 -3.64
N PRO A 158 18.15 -2.12 -2.72
CA PRO A 158 17.14 -2.27 -1.68
C PRO A 158 17.16 -1.09 -0.71
N ARG A 159 16.03 -0.88 -0.05
CA ARG A 159 15.90 0.06 1.07
C ARG A 159 14.99 -0.52 2.14
N ILE A 160 15.12 -0.05 3.38
CA ILE A 160 14.16 -0.43 4.42
C ILE A 160 12.98 0.54 4.38
N TRP A 161 11.77 -0.03 4.33
CA TRP A 161 10.55 0.70 4.60
C TRP A 161 10.08 0.44 6.02
N ASP A 162 9.73 1.50 6.75
CA ASP A 162 9.14 1.46 8.08
C ASP A 162 8.04 2.53 8.18
N ALA A 163 6.88 2.16 8.70
CA ALA A 163 5.74 3.06 8.87
C ALA A 163 6.00 4.22 9.84
N GLN A 164 6.94 4.06 10.79
CA GLN A 164 7.26 5.00 11.85
C GLN A 164 8.59 5.74 11.65
N MET A 165 9.41 5.33 10.69
CA MET A 165 10.76 5.86 10.50
C MET A 165 11.05 6.18 9.03
N SER A 166 11.78 7.28 8.80
CA SER A 166 12.30 7.58 7.47
C SER A 166 13.45 6.62 7.15
N CYS A 167 13.27 5.80 6.12
CA CYS A 167 14.29 4.97 5.44
C CYS A 167 15.59 4.78 6.23
N PRO A 168 15.61 3.90 7.25
CA PRO A 168 16.80 3.71 8.08
C PRO A 168 17.97 3.19 7.25
N VAL A 169 19.18 3.54 7.70
CA VAL A 169 20.42 2.95 7.15
C VAL A 169 20.46 1.48 7.55
N ALA A 170 20.74 0.62 6.58
CA ALA A 170 20.81 -0.82 6.77
C ALA A 170 22.06 -1.39 6.09
N GLU A 171 22.56 -2.48 6.65
CA GLU A 171 23.57 -3.33 6.03
C GLU A 171 22.86 -4.49 5.33
N TYR A 172 23.23 -4.73 4.08
CA TYR A 172 22.63 -5.76 3.24
C TYR A 172 23.62 -6.88 3.00
N SER A 173 23.14 -8.11 3.14
CA SER A 173 23.90 -9.31 2.87
C SER A 173 22.99 -10.38 2.27
N SER A 174 23.60 -11.43 1.73
CA SER A 174 22.89 -12.60 1.21
C SER A 174 23.65 -13.83 1.66
N PRO A 175 22.96 -14.89 2.11
CA PRO A 175 23.62 -16.12 2.57
C PRO A 175 24.32 -16.84 1.42
N TRP A 176 23.79 -16.71 0.21
CA TRP A 176 24.35 -17.24 -1.02
C TRP A 176 24.09 -16.27 -2.17
N LEU A 177 25.07 -16.15 -3.07
CA LEU A 177 24.99 -15.38 -4.31
C LEU A 177 25.70 -16.15 -5.43
N PRO A 178 25.21 -16.08 -6.67
CA PRO A 178 25.95 -16.58 -7.83
C PRO A 178 27.21 -15.74 -8.04
N SER A 179 28.26 -16.32 -8.64
CA SER A 179 29.59 -15.71 -8.76
C SER A 179 29.62 -14.36 -9.49
N TRP A 180 28.65 -14.12 -10.37
CA TRP A 180 28.52 -12.87 -11.13
C TRP A 180 27.89 -11.72 -10.33
N LEU A 181 27.31 -12.00 -9.15
CA LEU A 181 26.53 -11.06 -8.35
C LEU A 181 27.18 -10.82 -6.98
N LYS A 182 27.29 -9.56 -6.57
CA LYS A 182 27.91 -9.18 -5.29
C LYS A 182 27.32 -7.92 -4.69
N TRP A 183 27.36 -7.83 -3.37
CA TRP A 183 27.04 -6.61 -2.65
C TRP A 183 28.18 -5.59 -2.76
N HIS A 184 27.83 -4.36 -3.11
CA HIS A 184 28.75 -3.23 -3.14
C HIS A 184 28.02 -1.95 -2.74
N LYS A 185 28.45 -1.34 -1.63
CA LYS A 185 27.86 -0.10 -1.08
C LYS A 185 26.33 -0.18 -0.86
N GLY A 186 25.85 -1.33 -0.39
CA GLY A 186 24.42 -1.56 -0.13
C GLY A 186 23.58 -1.87 -1.38
N GLU A 187 24.21 -2.01 -2.55
CA GLU A 187 23.56 -2.39 -3.79
C GLU A 187 24.05 -3.77 -4.24
N LEU A 188 23.14 -4.56 -4.79
CA LEU A 188 23.44 -5.86 -5.37
C LEU A 188 23.74 -5.64 -6.85
N ARG A 189 25.00 -5.90 -7.25
CA ARG A 189 25.52 -5.56 -8.58
C ARG A 189 26.19 -6.76 -9.24
N GLY A 190 26.03 -6.89 -10.55
CA GLY A 190 26.62 -7.99 -11.31
C GLY A 190 26.39 -7.87 -12.81
N VAL A 191 27.01 -8.74 -13.59
CA VAL A 191 26.73 -8.91 -15.03
C VAL A 191 26.69 -10.41 -15.29
N PRO A 192 25.53 -11.01 -15.61
CA PRO A 192 25.45 -12.44 -15.88
C PRO A 192 26.12 -12.77 -17.22
N GLY A 193 26.83 -13.89 -17.27
CA GLY A 193 27.39 -14.51 -18.47
C GLY A 193 26.46 -15.55 -19.10
N PRO A 194 26.81 -16.10 -20.28
CA PRO A 194 25.94 -16.99 -21.07
C PRO A 194 25.59 -18.33 -20.39
N ASN A 195 26.42 -18.76 -19.44
CA ASN A 195 26.24 -20.00 -18.69
C ASN A 195 25.59 -19.79 -17.32
N ASP A 196 25.30 -18.54 -16.95
CA ASP A 196 24.67 -18.25 -15.67
C ASP A 196 23.19 -18.64 -15.69
N GLN A 197 22.76 -19.34 -14.65
CA GLN A 197 21.39 -19.85 -14.54
C GLN A 197 20.52 -18.93 -13.69
N SER A 198 19.20 -19.04 -13.91
CA SER A 198 18.19 -18.46 -13.04
C SER A 198 18.34 -19.00 -11.62
N CYS A 199 18.17 -18.14 -10.62
CA CYS A 199 18.40 -18.49 -9.23
C CYS A 199 17.42 -17.79 -8.29
N GLU A 200 17.42 -18.19 -7.02
CA GLU A 200 16.65 -17.54 -5.97
C GLU A 200 17.61 -16.72 -5.10
N ILE A 201 17.29 -15.43 -4.89
CA ILE A 201 18.12 -14.51 -4.13
C ILE A 201 17.43 -14.17 -2.82
N THR A 202 18.11 -14.44 -1.71
CA THR A 202 17.71 -14.00 -0.37
C THR A 202 18.48 -12.76 0.03
N VAL A 203 17.77 -11.68 0.32
CA VAL A 203 18.30 -10.43 0.83
C VAL A 203 18.02 -10.35 2.33
N ILE A 204 19.08 -10.29 3.11
CA ILE A 204 19.04 -10.05 4.54
C ILE A 204 19.43 -8.60 4.78
N ALA A 205 18.59 -7.87 5.50
CA ALA A 205 18.84 -6.49 5.87
C ALA A 205 18.88 -6.35 7.39
N GLU A 206 20.01 -5.86 7.91
CA GLU A 206 20.19 -5.55 9.32
C GLU A 206 20.17 -4.04 9.52
N TYR A 207 19.32 -3.56 10.43
CA TYR A 207 19.17 -2.13 10.70
C TYR A 207 18.90 -1.87 12.18
N VAL A 208 19.10 -0.64 12.64
CA VAL A 208 18.88 -0.25 14.05
C VAL A 208 17.57 0.54 14.18
N ARG A 209 16.71 0.12 15.10
CA ARG A 209 15.42 0.77 15.42
C ARG A 209 15.34 1.01 16.92
N GLU A 210 15.21 2.26 17.33
CA GLU A 210 15.15 2.67 18.76
C GLU A 210 16.33 2.15 19.61
N GLY A 211 17.50 1.93 18.99
CA GLY A 211 18.70 1.39 19.65
C GLY A 211 18.81 -0.14 19.61
N GLU A 212 17.78 -0.85 19.13
CA GLU A 212 17.81 -2.30 18.96
C GLU A 212 18.15 -2.68 17.52
N LYS A 213 19.01 -3.69 17.34
CA LYS A 213 19.25 -4.30 16.03
C LYS A 213 18.04 -5.13 15.61
N ARG A 214 17.59 -4.96 14.37
CA ARG A 214 16.51 -5.70 13.75
C ARG A 214 17.01 -6.31 12.45
N ARG A 215 16.50 -7.49 12.12
CA ARG A 215 16.80 -8.23 10.89
C ARG A 215 15.52 -8.41 10.09
N LEU A 216 15.61 -8.15 8.80
CA LEU A 216 14.56 -8.41 7.82
C LEU A 216 15.12 -9.34 6.75
N GLU A 217 14.24 -10.16 6.18
CA GLU A 217 14.60 -11.11 5.15
C GLU A 217 13.55 -11.08 4.04
N MET A 218 14.00 -11.14 2.80
CA MET A 218 13.15 -11.20 1.63
C MET A 218 13.81 -12.07 0.58
N THR A 219 13.04 -12.97 -0.01
CA THR A 219 13.51 -13.87 -1.05
C THR A 219 12.72 -13.64 -2.33
N PHE A 220 13.39 -13.65 -3.48
CA PHE A 220 12.75 -13.53 -4.78
C PHE A 220 13.49 -14.33 -5.87
N PRO A 221 12.76 -14.81 -6.89
CA PRO A 221 13.38 -15.44 -8.06
C PRO A 221 13.99 -14.39 -8.98
N LEU A 222 15.20 -14.67 -9.47
CA LEU A 222 15.94 -13.90 -10.47
C LEU A 222 16.17 -14.77 -11.70
N THR A 223 15.44 -14.48 -12.76
CA THR A 223 15.55 -15.15 -14.04
C THR A 223 16.68 -14.54 -14.86
N VAL A 224 17.62 -15.37 -15.33
CA VAL A 224 18.65 -14.97 -16.29
C VAL A 224 18.17 -15.35 -17.68
N SER A 225 18.01 -14.36 -18.58
CA SER A 225 17.63 -14.58 -19.97
C SER A 225 18.78 -14.24 -20.92
N ASP A 226 18.93 -15.09 -21.94
CA ASP A 226 19.94 -14.95 -22.98
C ASP A 226 19.24 -14.56 -24.29
N PRO A 227 19.43 -13.33 -24.79
CA PRO A 227 18.77 -12.88 -26.00
C PRO A 227 19.15 -13.69 -27.24
N GLU A 228 20.32 -14.34 -27.27
CA GLU A 228 20.74 -15.16 -28.42
C GLU A 228 19.92 -16.46 -28.51
N LYS A 229 19.55 -17.05 -27.37
CA LYS A 229 18.69 -18.25 -27.32
C LYS A 229 17.21 -17.95 -27.59
N GLU A 230 16.76 -16.72 -27.30
CA GLU A 230 15.38 -16.31 -27.64
C GLU A 230 15.18 -16.12 -29.15
N GLY A 231 16.24 -15.79 -29.90
CA GLY A 231 16.20 -15.63 -31.36
C GLY A 231 16.08 -16.95 -32.13
N GLU A 232 16.71 -18.03 -31.65
CA GLU A 232 16.69 -19.34 -32.33
C GLU A 232 15.30 -20.01 -32.32
N LEU A 233 14.42 -19.65 -31.38
CA LEU A 233 13.08 -20.22 -31.29
C LEU A 233 12.10 -19.66 -32.32
N MET A 234 12.37 -18.48 -32.89
CA MET A 234 11.55 -17.89 -33.96
C MET A 234 11.96 -18.31 -35.37
N ASP A 235 13.13 -18.95 -35.52
CA ASP A 235 13.67 -19.39 -36.82
C ASP A 235 13.61 -20.91 -36.98
N SER A 236 12.81 -21.59 -36.15
CA SER A 236 12.41 -22.97 -36.44
C SER A 236 11.45 -22.93 -37.63
N PRO A 237 11.82 -23.46 -38.81
CA PRO A 237 10.86 -23.61 -39.88
C PRO A 237 9.74 -24.49 -39.32
N GLN A 238 8.54 -23.93 -39.29
CA GLN A 238 7.33 -24.71 -39.15
C GLN A 238 7.35 -25.68 -40.33
N GLU A 239 7.80 -26.91 -40.09
CA GLU A 239 7.74 -27.97 -41.09
C GLU A 239 6.25 -28.13 -41.40
N ASP A 240 5.87 -27.65 -42.57
CA ASP A 240 4.57 -27.85 -43.18
C ASP A 240 4.32 -29.36 -43.25
N GLU A 241 3.60 -29.90 -42.26
CA GLU A 241 2.90 -31.17 -42.40
C GLU A 241 1.68 -30.96 -43.31
N ASP A 242 1.95 -30.67 -44.59
CA ASP A 242 1.02 -30.85 -45.70
C ASP A 242 1.07 -32.33 -46.11
N GLU A 243 0.24 -33.17 -45.48
CA GLU A 243 -0.24 -34.42 -46.11
C GLU A 243 -1.78 -34.41 -46.20
N LEU A 244 -2.22 -33.90 -47.34
CA LEU A 244 -3.34 -34.33 -48.20
C LEU A 244 -4.21 -35.51 -47.69
N GLU A 245 -5.53 -35.30 -47.65
CA GLU A 245 -6.58 -36.16 -48.27
C GLU A 245 -7.95 -35.47 -48.14
N GLN A 246 -8.42 -34.84 -49.22
CA GLN A 246 -9.42 -35.35 -50.19
C GLN A 246 -10.90 -35.23 -49.77
N ASP A 247 -11.57 -34.29 -50.45
CA ASP A 247 -12.89 -34.40 -51.08
C ASP A 247 -14.04 -35.10 -50.32
N GLN A 248 -15.00 -34.28 -49.88
CA GLN A 248 -16.40 -34.53 -50.21
C GLN A 248 -17.19 -33.22 -50.24
N GLU A 249 -17.65 -32.92 -51.46
CA GLU A 249 -18.75 -32.03 -51.80
C GLU A 249 -19.97 -32.38 -50.94
N ASP A 250 -20.72 -31.37 -50.49
CA ASP A 250 -22.19 -31.35 -50.59
C ASP A 250 -22.72 -29.94 -50.28
N GLU A 251 -23.23 -29.37 -51.37
CA GLU A 251 -24.33 -28.44 -51.60
C GLU A 251 -25.04 -27.72 -50.42
N GLU A 252 -25.22 -26.42 -50.66
CA GLU A 252 -26.43 -25.60 -50.51
C GLU A 252 -27.05 -25.42 -49.11
N ASP A 253 -27.06 -24.17 -48.64
CA ASP A 253 -28.31 -23.39 -48.61
C ASP A 253 -27.99 -21.90 -48.41
N GLU A 254 -28.55 -21.08 -49.32
CA GLU A 254 -28.93 -19.67 -49.09
C GLU A 254 -29.77 -19.62 -47.79
N ASP A 255 -29.82 -18.57 -46.96
CA ASP A 255 -30.30 -17.22 -47.22
C ASP A 255 -30.09 -16.35 -45.96
N GLY A 256 -30.20 -15.03 -46.11
CA GLY A 256 -30.74 -14.19 -45.03
C GLY A 256 -29.87 -13.04 -44.52
N GLU A 257 -29.94 -11.91 -45.24
CA GLU A 257 -30.19 -10.54 -44.74
C GLU A 257 -29.77 -10.12 -43.32
N SER A 258 -29.03 -8.99 -43.25
CA SER A 258 -29.36 -7.73 -42.55
C SER A 258 -28.08 -7.03 -42.07
N SER A 259 -27.70 -5.87 -42.60
CA SER A 259 -28.25 -4.52 -42.35
C SER A 259 -27.85 -3.91 -40.98
N ASN A 260 -27.40 -2.66 -41.08
CA ASN A 260 -27.04 -1.65 -40.06
C ASN A 260 -25.62 -1.75 -39.50
N GLY A 261 -24.82 -0.69 -39.48
CA GLY A 261 -25.11 0.75 -39.59
C GLY A 261 -24.30 1.49 -38.51
N GLU A 262 -24.00 2.76 -38.76
CA GLU A 262 -23.36 3.75 -37.87
C GLU A 262 -21.82 3.80 -37.85
N GLU A 263 -21.27 4.39 -38.91
CA GLU A 263 -20.06 5.20 -38.82
C GLU A 263 -20.47 6.62 -38.39
N GLY A 264 -20.11 6.99 -37.17
CA GLY A 264 -20.36 8.30 -36.59
C GLY A 264 -19.20 9.26 -36.85
N GLU A 265 -19.46 10.20 -37.75
CA GLU A 265 -19.14 11.64 -37.73
C GLU A 265 -17.87 12.08 -36.99
N GLU A 266 -16.83 12.36 -37.78
CA GLU A 266 -15.76 13.28 -37.46
C GLU A 266 -16.25 14.71 -37.71
N ASP A 267 -16.47 15.48 -36.65
CA ASP A 267 -16.75 16.92 -36.74
C ASP A 267 -15.59 17.77 -36.22
N GLU A 268 -15.45 18.86 -36.96
CA GLU A 268 -14.39 19.85 -37.04
C GLU A 268 -14.20 20.73 -35.79
N ASP A 269 -12.96 21.23 -35.69
CA ASP A 269 -12.58 22.60 -35.36
C ASP A 269 -13.28 23.34 -34.20
N THR A 270 -12.49 23.65 -33.17
CA THR A 270 -12.75 24.85 -32.35
C THR A 270 -11.45 25.57 -32.01
N GLU A 271 -11.16 26.58 -32.82
CA GLU A 271 -10.80 27.94 -32.39
C GLU A 271 -9.54 28.12 -31.51
N SER A 272 -8.36 28.13 -32.15
CA SER A 272 -7.20 28.88 -31.66
C SER A 272 -7.27 30.33 -32.14
N SER A 273 -7.77 31.23 -31.29
CA SER A 273 -7.69 32.66 -31.52
C SER A 273 -7.38 33.44 -30.25
N ARG A 274 -6.53 34.46 -30.43
CA ARG A 274 -6.19 35.59 -29.54
C ARG A 274 -5.04 35.37 -28.55
N HIS A 275 -4.17 36.33 -28.32
CA HIS A 275 -3.70 37.52 -29.02
C HIS A 275 -2.53 38.01 -28.14
N HIS A 276 -1.59 38.75 -28.72
CA HIS A 276 -0.51 39.46 -28.04
C HIS A 276 -0.93 40.11 -26.72
N GLN A 277 -0.06 40.10 -25.71
CA GLN A 277 0.44 41.33 -25.09
C GLN A 277 1.90 41.18 -24.63
N ASP A 278 2.75 41.86 -25.39
CA ASP A 278 4.02 42.45 -24.99
C ASP A 278 3.84 43.25 -23.68
N SER A 279 4.74 43.05 -22.71
CA SER A 279 4.91 43.98 -21.59
C SER A 279 6.37 43.98 -21.14
N SER A 280 7.17 44.62 -21.96
CA SER A 280 8.36 45.34 -21.52
C SER A 280 7.97 46.55 -20.62
N PHE A 281 8.92 46.94 -19.77
CA PHE A 281 8.98 48.15 -18.91
C PHE A 281 8.35 48.09 -17.51
N GLY A 282 9.23 48.10 -16.51
CA GLY A 282 8.88 48.31 -15.10
C GLY A 282 10.08 48.31 -14.14
N ARG A 283 11.24 48.86 -14.53
CA ARG A 283 12.29 49.25 -13.58
C ARG A 283 11.78 50.48 -12.81
N GLY A 284 11.42 50.30 -11.54
CA GLY A 284 11.05 51.39 -10.64
C GLY A 284 11.32 50.97 -9.21
N GLY A 285 12.33 51.58 -8.59
CA GLY A 285 12.85 51.21 -7.28
C GLY A 285 11.96 51.59 -6.10
N ARG A 286 12.21 50.90 -4.99
CA ARG A 286 12.04 51.34 -3.60
C ARG A 286 13.06 50.51 -2.79
N GLY A 287 14.12 51.10 -2.27
CA GLY A 287 14.07 51.79 -0.97
C GLY A 287 13.88 50.72 0.10
N GLY A 288 14.94 50.11 0.64
CA GLY A 288 15.80 50.77 1.61
C GLY A 288 15.24 50.55 3.02
N ARG A 289 15.60 49.43 3.64
CA ARG A 289 15.58 49.31 5.10
C ARG A 289 16.63 48.32 5.60
N SER A 290 17.74 48.93 6.00
CA SER A 290 18.83 48.42 6.82
C SER A 290 18.34 47.98 8.20
N GLY A 291 18.89 46.88 8.72
CA GLY A 291 18.72 46.40 10.09
C GLY A 291 19.47 45.07 10.31
N PRO A 292 20.07 44.81 11.49
CA PRO A 292 21.50 44.58 11.53
C PRO A 292 21.96 43.11 11.54
N ARG A 293 23.07 42.95 10.81
CA ARG A 293 24.11 41.92 10.81
C ARG A 293 24.55 41.56 12.25
N LYS A 294 24.15 40.39 12.75
CA LYS A 294 24.77 39.79 13.94
C LYS A 294 26.11 39.16 13.57
N GLN A 295 27.10 39.52 14.38
CA GLN A 295 28.50 39.26 14.22
C GLN A 295 28.82 37.76 14.34
N ARG A 296 29.69 37.30 13.42
CA ARG A 296 30.50 36.10 13.58
C ARG A 296 31.55 36.38 14.66
N THR A 297 31.63 35.55 15.69
CA THR A 297 32.82 35.42 16.54
C THR A 297 33.68 34.26 16.02
N PRO A 298 35.01 34.40 15.98
CA PRO A 298 35.91 33.31 15.62
C PRO A 298 36.45 32.56 16.84
N SER A 299 36.83 31.30 16.59
CA SER A 299 37.92 30.53 17.20
C SER A 299 37.96 30.37 18.73
N ARG A 300 37.78 29.11 19.17
CA ARG A 300 38.52 28.58 20.32
C ARG A 300 39.16 27.24 19.94
N VAL A 301 40.41 27.34 19.52
CA VAL A 301 41.40 26.26 19.53
C VAL A 301 41.57 25.80 20.98
N LYS A 302 41.46 24.51 21.23
CA LYS A 302 42.01 23.85 22.42
C LYS A 302 42.87 22.69 21.95
N GLU A 303 44.15 23.00 21.84
CA GLU A 303 45.27 22.09 21.76
C GLU A 303 45.87 22.00 23.16
N THR A 304 45.98 20.79 23.70
CA THR A 304 46.86 20.34 24.80
C THR A 304 46.67 18.82 24.84
N GLN A 305 47.55 18.03 24.22
CA GLN A 305 48.81 17.50 24.74
C GLN A 305 48.69 16.58 25.96
N ASP A 306 49.36 15.43 25.79
CA ASP A 306 49.95 14.54 26.79
C ASP A 306 49.06 13.67 27.68
N SER A 307 49.12 12.35 27.42
CA SER A 307 49.69 11.36 28.36
C SER A 307 49.33 9.92 27.95
N LYS A 308 50.15 9.29 27.11
CA LYS A 308 50.19 7.81 27.01
C LYS A 308 51.63 7.31 27.07
N ARG A 309 52.15 7.27 28.29
CA ARG A 309 53.31 6.48 28.68
C ARG A 309 52.81 5.33 29.57
N ARG A 310 52.59 4.15 29.00
CA ARG A 310 52.55 2.91 29.77
C ARG A 310 53.03 1.72 28.94
N LYS A 311 54.34 1.49 29.08
CA LYS A 311 55.06 0.20 29.10
C LYS A 311 54.36 -0.98 28.43
N GLN A 312 54.88 -1.38 27.28
CA GLN A 312 54.93 -2.80 26.92
C GLN A 312 56.25 -3.39 27.42
N SER A 313 56.07 -4.41 28.24
CA SER A 313 56.99 -5.48 28.57
C SER A 313 57.04 -6.50 27.44
N LYS A 314 58.19 -7.18 27.36
CA LYS A 314 58.48 -8.52 26.79
C LYS A 314 59.20 -8.57 25.44
N GLU A 315 60.31 -9.32 25.56
CA GLU A 315 61.14 -10.05 24.59
C GLU A 315 62.01 -9.25 23.62
#